data_AF-A0A930MCS5-F1
#
_entry.id   AF-A0A930MCS5-F1
#
_cell.length_a   1.000
_cell.length_b   1.000
_cell.length_c   1.000
_cell.angle_alpha   90.00
_cell.angle_beta   90.00
_cell.angle_gamma   90.00
#
_symmetry.space_group_name_H-M   'P 1'
#
loop_
_entity.id
_entity.type
_entity.pdbx_description
1 polymer ?
#
loop_
_entity_poly.entity_id
_entity_poly.type
_entity_poly.pdbx_seq_one_letter_code
_entity_poly.pdbx_strand_id
1 'polypeptide(L)'
;MAPQVNLSNLLTLHNLRMDPVLAALEDAIMYGDEGAEERSECCAALIAAAENLGLRGNLLPRYLLHSITHTPNIVSETMERTGLPPGNSLRHIFHQDIALLYPIFTLPTSAFLRTEALDDYEPTKNVYDKTEDFILPLLDAAKTTEDYAEALLTFYARYGCGDMASYSVFRWDSAAHHIFGIDHFERPRMKDIIGYQHQKELLIRNTRAFVLGKPSNHVLLVGARGTGKSSAVKALVSEYEDSIRLVQVTKDQLRDLPAIMNELRRYAGRKFIIFLDDLSFEDSDTEFKAVKSAIEGSVSSCPSNVRIYATSNRRHLIRETWREREQDEVYRDDSINETISLSDRFGLIIQYHTPDQEEYLAIIDHMLTQKGIHLTPEELRIAGLRWEMTHSGRSGRTAQQFVAYYLGNNE
;
A
#
# COMPACT_ATOMS: atom_id res chain seq x y z
N MET A 1 -9.85 36.92 24.89
CA MET A 1 -8.42 36.60 25.07
C MET A 1 -8.05 35.62 23.99
N ALA A 2 -7.00 35.89 23.21
CA ALA A 2 -6.53 34.92 22.22
C ALA A 2 -6.10 33.62 22.93
N PRO A 3 -6.35 32.43 22.36
CA PRO A 3 -5.88 31.18 22.95
C PRO A 3 -4.35 31.19 23.04
N GLN A 4 -3.79 30.80 24.18
CA GLN A 4 -2.33 30.64 24.29
C GLN A 4 -1.95 29.27 23.73
N VAL A 5 -1.23 29.28 22.61
CA VAL A 5 -0.55 28.11 22.04
C VAL A 5 0.93 28.43 21.97
N ASN A 6 1.77 27.49 22.38
CA ASN A 6 3.22 27.66 22.36
C ASN A 6 3.86 26.48 21.63
N LEU A 7 4.12 26.66 20.33
CA LEU A 7 4.77 25.65 19.50
C LEU A 7 6.27 25.52 19.84
N SER A 8 6.87 26.58 20.41
CA SER A 8 8.26 26.60 20.85
C SER A 8 8.62 25.56 21.91
N ASN A 9 7.64 25.10 22.68
CA ASN A 9 7.83 24.14 23.76
C ASN A 9 7.62 22.68 23.33
N LEU A 10 7.26 22.42 22.06
CA LEU A 10 7.08 21.06 21.56
C LEU A 10 8.42 20.31 21.52
N LEU A 11 8.42 19.06 21.99
CA LEU A 11 9.62 18.23 22.06
C LEU A 11 9.57 17.08 21.03
N THR A 12 8.55 16.25 21.10
CA THR A 12 8.33 15.15 20.15
C THR A 12 7.77 15.63 18.82
N LEU A 13 6.96 16.68 18.83
CA LEU A 13 6.33 17.29 17.66
C LEU A 13 7.02 18.61 17.24
N HIS A 14 8.29 18.80 17.58
CA HIS A 14 9.05 20.03 17.28
C HIS A 14 9.13 20.33 15.78
N ASN A 15 9.02 19.31 14.92
CA ASN A 15 9.01 19.43 13.47
C ASN A 15 7.83 20.26 12.95
N LEU A 16 6.70 20.28 13.67
CA LEU A 16 5.53 21.12 13.33
C LEU A 16 5.87 22.61 13.29
N ARG A 17 6.95 23.02 13.95
CA ARG A 17 7.41 24.41 13.95
C ARG A 17 8.06 24.85 12.64
N MET A 18 8.48 23.88 11.82
CA MET A 18 8.99 24.12 10.48
C MET A 18 7.88 24.11 9.42
N ASP A 19 6.64 23.78 9.81
CA ASP A 19 5.48 23.84 8.93
C ASP A 19 5.10 25.31 8.69
N PRO A 20 4.98 25.74 7.42
CA PRO A 20 4.78 27.16 7.09
C PRO A 20 3.47 27.73 7.62
N VAL A 21 2.40 26.92 7.66
CA VAL A 21 1.08 27.38 8.14
C VAL A 21 1.10 27.46 9.68
N LEU A 22 1.69 26.49 10.36
CA LEU A 22 1.77 26.50 11.82
C LEU A 22 2.76 27.56 12.34
N ALA A 23 3.83 27.84 11.60
CA ALA A 23 4.73 28.95 11.89
C ALA A 23 4.01 30.31 11.74
N ALA A 24 3.28 30.51 10.64
CA ALA A 24 2.47 31.72 10.45
C ALA A 24 1.38 31.88 11.52
N LEU A 25 0.82 30.76 12.01
CA LEU A 25 -0.10 30.76 13.15
C LEU A 25 0.60 31.22 14.45
N GLU A 26 1.81 30.74 14.74
CA GLU A 26 2.59 31.15 15.93
C GLU A 26 2.83 32.67 15.91
N ASP A 27 3.22 33.22 14.74
CA ASP A 27 3.40 34.66 14.55
C ASP A 27 2.08 35.43 14.75
N ALA A 28 0.99 34.98 14.12
CA ALA A 28 -0.33 35.60 14.26
C ALA A 28 -0.84 35.62 15.72
N ILE A 29 -0.53 34.59 16.51
CA ILE A 29 -0.85 34.53 17.95
C ILE A 29 0.05 35.48 18.75
N MET A 30 1.34 35.53 18.43
CA MET A 30 2.34 36.35 19.12
C MET A 30 2.03 37.85 19.02
N TYR A 31 1.66 38.34 17.83
CA TYR A 31 1.34 39.74 17.60
C TYR A 31 -0.06 40.16 18.09
N GLY A 32 -0.88 39.22 18.57
CA GLY A 32 -2.15 39.50 19.22
C GLY A 32 -3.06 40.39 18.37
N ASP A 33 -3.63 41.46 18.94
CA ASP A 33 -4.51 42.37 18.19
C ASP A 33 -3.80 43.09 17.01
N GLU A 34 -2.51 43.37 17.14
CA GLU A 34 -1.72 44.16 16.19
C GLU A 34 -1.32 43.37 14.93
N GLY A 35 -1.35 42.03 14.98
CA GLY A 35 -0.93 41.15 13.89
C GLY A 35 -1.98 40.87 12.82
N ALA A 36 -2.50 41.92 12.16
CA ALA A 36 -3.52 41.75 11.11
C ALA A 36 -2.96 41.17 9.81
N GLU A 37 -1.71 41.49 9.48
CA GLU A 37 -1.02 41.01 8.28
C GLU A 37 -0.71 39.52 8.42
N GLU A 38 -0.12 39.11 9.55
CA GLU A 38 0.25 37.74 9.89
C GLU A 38 -0.97 36.81 9.93
N ARG A 39 -2.10 37.29 10.47
CA ARG A 39 -3.38 36.56 10.39
C ARG A 39 -3.83 36.35 8.95
N SER A 40 -3.71 37.37 8.11
CA SER A 40 -4.15 37.30 6.71
C SER A 40 -3.29 36.33 5.90
N GLU A 41 -1.96 36.35 6.13
CA GLU A 41 -1.03 35.39 5.54
C GLU A 41 -1.32 33.96 5.99
N CYS A 42 -1.54 33.75 7.29
CA CYS A 42 -1.92 32.44 7.82
C CYS A 42 -3.26 31.94 7.24
N CYS A 43 -4.26 32.81 7.12
CA CYS A 43 -5.54 32.48 6.46
C CYS A 43 -5.32 32.04 5.01
N ALA A 44 -4.56 32.81 4.23
CA ALA A 44 -4.30 32.51 2.82
C ALA A 44 -3.57 31.17 2.66
N ALA A 45 -2.57 30.90 3.50
CA ALA A 45 -1.83 29.65 3.49
C ALA A 45 -2.73 28.44 3.88
N LEU A 46 -3.59 28.61 4.88
CA LEU A 46 -4.52 27.58 5.33
C LEU A 46 -5.59 27.26 4.27
N ILE A 47 -6.12 28.29 3.58
CA ILE A 47 -7.06 28.11 2.46
C ILE A 47 -6.37 27.35 1.31
N ALA A 48 -5.16 27.75 0.93
CA ALA A 48 -4.41 27.06 -0.11
C ALA A 48 -4.14 25.59 0.26
N ALA A 49 -3.80 25.32 1.52
CA ALA A 49 -3.66 23.95 2.02
C ALA A 49 -4.98 23.17 1.95
N ALA A 50 -6.09 23.79 2.35
CA ALA A 50 -7.41 23.16 2.30
C ALA A 50 -7.83 22.78 0.87
N GLU A 51 -7.61 23.65 -0.13
CA GLU A 51 -7.91 23.35 -1.53
C GLU A 51 -7.01 22.25 -2.11
N ASN A 52 -5.71 22.26 -1.78
CA ASN A 52 -4.76 21.28 -2.30
C ASN A 52 -4.96 19.89 -1.69
N LEU A 53 -5.25 19.85 -0.40
CA LEU A 53 -5.38 18.61 0.38
C LEU A 53 -6.83 18.13 0.49
N GLY A 54 -7.81 18.97 0.11
CA GLY A 54 -9.23 18.66 0.21
C GLY A 54 -9.79 18.68 1.64
N LEU A 55 -9.21 19.50 2.53
CA LEU A 55 -9.63 19.59 3.94
C LEU A 55 -10.96 20.34 4.09
N ARG A 56 -11.82 19.87 4.99
CA ARG A 56 -13.16 20.43 5.22
C ARG A 56 -13.53 20.62 6.69
N GLY A 57 -14.51 21.48 6.93
CA GLY A 57 -14.98 21.84 8.26
C GLY A 57 -14.03 22.84 8.93
N ASN A 58 -13.77 22.66 10.22
CA ASN A 58 -12.89 23.56 10.98
C ASN A 58 -11.42 23.36 10.57
N LEU A 59 -10.89 24.29 9.77
CA LEU A 59 -9.66 24.05 9.01
C LEU A 59 -8.41 23.88 9.86
N LEU A 60 -8.23 24.66 10.93
CA LEU A 60 -7.01 24.60 11.72
C LEU A 60 -6.82 23.25 12.45
N PRO A 61 -7.84 22.69 13.14
CA PRO A 61 -7.76 21.32 13.65
C PRO A 61 -7.47 20.28 12.56
N ARG A 62 -8.12 20.42 11.39
CA ARG A 62 -7.99 19.49 10.26
C ARG A 62 -6.59 19.51 9.69
N TYR A 63 -6.04 20.70 9.49
CA TYR A 63 -4.68 20.89 9.00
C TYR A 63 -3.66 20.37 10.02
N LEU A 64 -3.80 20.72 11.30
CA LEU A 64 -2.91 20.21 12.35
C LEU A 64 -2.90 18.68 12.38
N LEU A 65 -4.09 18.06 12.30
CA LEU A 65 -4.21 16.61 12.26
C LEU A 65 -3.54 16.00 11.02
N HIS A 66 -3.71 16.63 9.85
CA HIS A 66 -3.01 16.24 8.63
C HIS A 66 -1.48 16.34 8.81
N SER A 67 -0.96 17.46 9.30
CA SER A 67 0.48 17.66 9.52
C SER A 67 1.07 16.62 10.48
N ILE A 68 0.38 16.31 11.58
CA ILE A 68 0.83 15.31 12.56
C ILE A 68 0.84 13.90 11.97
N THR A 69 -0.18 13.54 11.18
CA THR A 69 -0.33 12.19 10.61
C THR A 69 0.56 11.95 9.39
N HIS A 70 0.87 13.00 8.63
CA HIS A 70 1.63 12.92 7.38
C HIS A 70 3.08 13.39 7.49
N THR A 71 3.50 13.98 8.62
CA THR A 71 4.90 14.35 8.85
C THR A 71 5.54 13.42 9.89
N PRO A 72 6.65 12.73 9.55
CA PRO A 72 7.38 11.90 10.50
C PRO A 72 7.85 12.70 11.72
N ASN A 73 7.72 12.09 12.90
CA ASN A 73 8.23 12.61 14.16
C ASN A 73 8.85 11.45 14.96
N ILE A 74 9.58 11.77 16.02
CA ILE A 74 10.35 10.77 16.78
C ILE A 74 9.46 9.64 17.34
N VAL A 75 8.20 9.91 17.65
CA VAL A 75 7.24 8.92 18.16
C VAL A 75 6.84 7.98 17.03
N SER A 76 6.35 8.53 15.91
CA SER A 76 5.92 7.74 14.77
C SER A 76 7.06 6.91 14.17
N GLU A 77 8.24 7.50 13.99
CA GLU A 77 9.44 6.82 13.49
C GLU A 77 9.88 5.69 14.43
N THR A 78 9.85 5.92 15.75
CA THR A 78 10.22 4.89 16.72
C THR A 78 9.23 3.73 16.69
N MET A 79 7.93 4.01 16.61
CA MET A 79 6.89 2.98 16.51
C MET A 79 7.01 2.17 15.21
N GLU A 80 7.24 2.83 14.07
CA GLU A 80 7.43 2.15 12.80
C GLU A 80 8.68 1.27 12.81
N ARG A 81 9.77 1.81 13.35
CA ARG A 81 11.07 1.12 13.38
C ARG A 81 11.06 -0.11 14.26
N THR A 82 10.41 -0.03 15.41
CA THR A 82 10.41 -1.10 16.40
C THR A 82 9.21 -2.04 16.28
N GLY A 83 8.10 -1.56 15.70
CA GLY A 83 6.81 -2.25 15.74
C GLY A 83 6.19 -2.33 17.13
N LEU A 84 6.64 -1.49 18.06
CA LEU A 84 6.19 -1.44 19.45
C LEU A 84 5.54 -0.10 19.77
N PRO A 85 4.63 -0.06 20.77
CA PRO A 85 4.16 1.21 21.32
C PRO A 85 5.35 1.99 21.92
N PRO A 86 5.25 3.33 22.00
CA PRO A 86 6.30 4.14 22.61
C PRO A 86 6.48 3.77 24.08
N GLY A 87 7.73 3.77 24.54
CA GLY A 87 8.03 3.58 25.97
C GLY A 87 7.43 4.71 26.81
N ASN A 88 7.27 4.46 28.12
CA ASN A 88 6.54 5.35 29.03
C ASN A 88 7.01 6.82 28.98
N SER A 89 8.32 7.09 28.96
CA SER A 89 8.84 8.46 28.90
C SER A 89 8.50 9.16 27.59
N LEU A 90 8.67 8.48 26.45
CA LEU A 90 8.36 9.04 25.14
C LEU A 90 6.86 9.29 24.98
N ARG A 91 6.03 8.36 25.47
CA ARG A 91 4.57 8.50 25.52
C ARG A 91 4.13 9.68 26.39
N HIS A 92 4.74 9.85 27.56
CA HIS A 92 4.43 10.97 28.46
C HIS A 92 4.77 12.32 27.84
N ILE A 93 5.94 12.44 27.18
CA ILE A 93 6.32 13.68 26.49
C ILE A 93 5.37 13.96 25.32
N PHE A 94 4.99 12.92 24.57
CA PHE A 94 4.00 13.07 23.50
C PHE A 94 2.64 13.57 24.02
N HIS A 95 2.18 13.07 25.17
CA HIS A 95 0.96 13.58 25.82
C HIS A 95 1.08 15.06 26.18
N GLN A 96 2.24 15.50 26.68
CA GLN A 96 2.49 16.91 26.99
C GLN A 96 2.43 17.79 25.74
N ASP A 97 3.04 17.37 24.64
CA ASP A 97 2.98 18.10 23.37
C ASP A 97 1.53 18.22 22.85
N ILE A 98 0.75 17.13 22.91
CA ILE A 98 -0.67 17.17 22.53
C ILE A 98 -1.49 18.09 23.43
N ALA A 99 -1.20 18.16 24.73
CA ALA A 99 -1.86 19.09 25.64
C ALA A 99 -1.58 20.56 25.26
N LEU A 100 -0.39 20.89 24.79
CA LEU A 100 -0.05 22.24 24.28
C LEU A 100 -0.83 22.59 23.00
N LEU A 101 -1.12 21.59 22.17
CA LEU A 101 -1.85 21.73 20.90
C LEU A 101 -3.38 21.62 21.06
N TYR A 102 -3.87 21.20 22.22
CA TYR A 102 -5.28 20.96 22.48
C TYR A 102 -6.22 22.14 22.15
N PRO A 103 -5.85 23.41 22.40
CA PRO A 103 -6.67 24.54 21.96
C PRO A 103 -6.88 24.57 20.44
N ILE A 104 -5.87 24.22 19.63
CA ILE A 104 -5.99 24.17 18.16
C ILE A 104 -6.96 23.06 17.74
N PHE A 105 -6.95 21.92 18.43
CA PHE A 105 -7.83 20.81 18.10
C PHE A 105 -9.32 21.09 18.40
N THR A 106 -9.60 21.91 19.41
CA THR A 106 -10.96 22.00 19.98
C THR A 106 -11.65 23.33 19.75
N LEU A 107 -10.91 24.41 19.49
CA LEU A 107 -11.49 25.73 19.25
C LEU A 107 -11.78 25.96 17.75
N PRO A 108 -12.75 26.81 17.41
CA PRO A 108 -12.94 27.26 16.04
C PRO A 108 -11.70 27.98 15.52
N THR A 109 -11.39 27.82 14.23
CA THR A 109 -10.28 28.52 13.55
C THR A 109 -10.39 30.04 13.71
N SER A 110 -11.62 30.57 13.72
CA SER A 110 -11.91 31.99 13.94
C SER A 110 -11.47 32.49 15.32
N ALA A 111 -11.33 31.63 16.33
CA ALA A 111 -10.78 32.02 17.64
C ALA A 111 -9.31 32.46 17.55
N PHE A 112 -8.58 31.99 16.53
CA PHE A 112 -7.19 32.34 16.26
C PHE A 112 -7.09 33.41 15.17
N LEU A 113 -7.79 33.19 14.05
CA LEU A 113 -7.59 33.95 12.80
C LEU A 113 -8.71 34.97 12.50
N ARG A 114 -9.73 35.07 13.35
CA ARG A 114 -10.85 36.04 13.24
C ARG A 114 -11.62 35.97 11.91
N THR A 115 -11.60 34.82 11.26
CA THR A 115 -12.26 34.59 9.97
C THR A 115 -13.24 33.42 10.12
N GLU A 116 -14.53 33.73 10.30
CA GLU A 116 -15.60 32.71 10.53
C GLU A 116 -15.76 31.75 9.36
N ALA A 117 -15.46 32.18 8.13
CA ALA A 117 -15.54 31.33 6.93
C ALA A 117 -14.60 30.10 6.97
N LEU A 118 -13.64 30.04 7.91
CA LEU A 118 -12.70 28.92 8.05
C LEU A 118 -13.16 27.88 9.08
N ASP A 119 -14.25 28.14 9.81
CA ASP A 119 -14.76 27.23 10.85
C ASP A 119 -15.58 26.07 10.26
N ASP A 120 -16.15 26.27 9.08
CA ASP A 120 -16.93 25.28 8.34
C ASP A 120 -16.63 25.40 6.84
N TYR A 121 -15.36 25.18 6.48
CA TYR A 121 -14.88 25.35 5.11
C TYR A 121 -15.27 24.17 4.21
N GLU A 122 -15.74 24.45 3.01
CA GLU A 122 -16.04 23.46 1.98
C GLU A 122 -15.06 23.60 0.80
N PRO A 123 -14.14 22.63 0.59
CA PRO A 123 -13.16 22.70 -0.49
C PRO A 123 -13.79 22.38 -1.85
N THR A 124 -13.19 22.90 -2.94
CA THR A 124 -13.66 22.63 -4.32
C THR A 124 -13.67 21.13 -4.63
N LYS A 125 -12.66 20.41 -4.17
CA LYS A 125 -12.55 18.96 -4.28
C LYS A 125 -12.40 18.37 -2.89
N ASN A 126 -13.39 17.59 -2.49
CA ASN A 126 -13.28 16.81 -1.26
C ASN A 126 -12.36 15.60 -1.50
N VAL A 127 -11.35 15.45 -0.64
CA VAL A 127 -10.43 14.30 -0.63
C VAL A 127 -10.61 13.59 0.69
N TYR A 128 -11.28 12.44 0.66
CA TYR A 128 -11.39 11.56 1.80
C TYR A 128 -10.10 10.77 1.98
N ASP A 129 -9.56 10.77 3.20
CA ASP A 129 -8.37 10.00 3.58
C ASP A 129 -8.61 9.16 4.85
N LYS A 130 -7.57 8.42 5.26
CA LYS A 130 -7.60 7.59 6.48
C LYS A 130 -7.78 8.43 7.75
N THR A 131 -7.37 9.70 7.71
CA THR A 131 -7.50 10.63 8.84
C THR A 131 -8.97 10.88 9.13
N GLU A 132 -9.77 11.13 8.09
CA GLU A 132 -11.21 11.34 8.21
C GLU A 132 -11.96 10.10 8.71
N ASP A 133 -11.71 8.94 8.09
CA ASP A 133 -12.49 7.72 8.36
C ASP A 133 -12.11 7.03 9.68
N PHE A 134 -10.87 7.20 10.15
CA PHE A 134 -10.37 6.48 11.33
C PHE A 134 -10.16 7.38 12.55
N ILE A 135 -9.50 8.52 12.40
CA ILE A 135 -9.10 9.32 13.57
C ILE A 135 -10.26 10.17 14.08
N LEU A 136 -11.02 10.82 13.19
CA LEU A 136 -12.06 11.75 13.62
C LEU A 136 -13.10 11.13 14.56
N PRO A 137 -13.62 9.91 14.32
CA PRO A 137 -14.54 9.29 15.27
C PRO A 137 -13.92 9.04 16.64
N LEU A 138 -12.61 8.80 16.72
CA LEU A 138 -11.90 8.64 18.00
C LEU A 138 -11.75 9.98 18.72
N LEU A 139 -11.47 11.07 17.98
CA LEU A 139 -11.34 12.42 18.54
C LEU A 139 -12.69 13.00 18.97
N ASP A 140 -13.77 12.71 18.25
CA ASP A 140 -15.13 13.12 18.63
C ASP A 140 -15.59 12.45 19.93
N ALA A 141 -15.12 11.22 20.19
CA ALA A 141 -15.40 10.49 21.42
C ALA A 141 -14.45 10.87 22.59
N ALA A 142 -13.34 11.56 22.30
CA ALA A 142 -12.31 11.91 23.26
C ALA A 142 -12.80 12.98 24.25
N LYS A 143 -12.44 12.80 25.53
CA LYS A 143 -12.85 13.71 26.62
C LYS A 143 -11.68 14.45 27.26
N THR A 144 -10.46 13.94 27.06
CA THR A 144 -9.24 14.48 27.64
C THR A 144 -8.17 14.73 26.58
N THR A 145 -7.13 15.45 26.95
CA THR A 145 -5.94 15.65 26.10
C THR A 145 -5.20 14.33 25.84
N GLU A 146 -5.23 13.42 26.82
CA GLU A 146 -4.63 12.10 26.73
C GLU A 146 -5.36 11.22 25.72
N ASP A 147 -6.69 11.30 25.65
CA ASP A 147 -7.48 10.57 24.66
C ASP A 147 -7.09 10.95 23.22
N TYR A 148 -6.84 12.24 22.96
CA TYR A 148 -6.33 12.72 21.66
C TYR A 148 -4.96 12.11 21.33
N ALA A 149 -4.06 12.10 22.32
CA ALA A 149 -2.74 11.51 22.13
C ALA A 149 -2.83 9.99 21.86
N GLU A 150 -3.68 9.27 22.59
CA GLU A 150 -3.90 7.83 22.37
C GLU A 150 -4.54 7.52 21.01
N ALA A 151 -5.45 8.36 20.53
CA ALA A 151 -6.01 8.23 19.19
C ALA A 151 -4.91 8.34 18.11
N LEU A 152 -3.99 9.31 18.24
CA LEU A 152 -2.85 9.48 17.35
C LEU A 152 -1.86 8.31 17.43
N LEU A 153 -1.55 7.81 18.64
CA LEU A 153 -0.72 6.62 18.81
C LEU A 153 -1.35 5.39 18.15
N THR A 154 -2.68 5.25 18.26
CA THR A 154 -3.44 4.17 17.60
C THR A 154 -3.35 4.30 16.08
N PHE A 155 -3.44 5.53 15.55
CA PHE A 155 -3.23 5.79 14.13
C PHE A 155 -1.83 5.39 13.67
N TYR A 156 -0.77 5.82 14.38
CA TYR A 156 0.61 5.45 14.03
C TYR A 156 0.84 3.95 14.08
N ALA A 157 0.26 3.23 15.06
CA ALA A 157 0.34 1.79 15.11
C ALA A 157 -0.27 1.14 13.86
N ARG A 158 -1.46 1.61 13.44
CA ARG A 158 -2.20 1.03 12.31
C ARG A 158 -1.65 1.42 10.94
N TYR A 159 -1.41 2.71 10.71
CA TYR A 159 -1.13 3.26 9.38
C TYR A 159 0.32 3.70 9.22
N GLY A 160 0.92 4.20 10.28
CA GLY A 160 2.26 4.81 10.24
C GLY A 160 2.19 6.31 10.09
N CYS A 161 3.22 6.88 9.48
CA CYS A 161 3.34 8.29 9.18
C CYS A 161 3.91 8.48 7.77
N GLY A 162 3.68 9.67 7.21
CA GLY A 162 4.15 10.05 5.87
C GLY A 162 3.81 8.99 4.83
N ASP A 163 4.79 8.64 4.00
CA ASP A 163 4.62 7.69 2.90
C ASP A 163 4.03 6.34 3.34
N MET A 164 4.39 5.83 4.52
CA MET A 164 3.83 4.57 5.03
C MET A 164 2.34 4.66 5.30
N ALA A 165 1.84 5.82 5.75
CA ALA A 165 0.43 6.05 5.95
C ALA A 165 -0.31 6.32 4.63
N SER A 166 0.32 7.08 3.72
CA SER A 166 -0.29 7.54 2.46
C SER A 166 -0.36 6.46 1.38
N TYR A 167 0.65 5.58 1.29
CA TYR A 167 0.76 4.64 0.19
C TYR A 167 0.68 3.19 0.65
N SER A 168 -0.01 2.37 -0.15
CA SER A 168 -0.05 0.91 -0.01
C SER A 168 0.93 0.21 -0.95
N VAL A 169 1.44 0.91 -1.97
CA VAL A 169 2.34 0.39 -2.99
C VAL A 169 3.54 1.30 -3.14
N PHE A 170 4.71 0.68 -3.27
CA PHE A 170 6.01 1.32 -3.33
C PHE A 170 6.83 0.79 -4.50
N ARG A 171 7.71 1.65 -5.01
CA ARG A 171 8.80 1.28 -5.92
C ARG A 171 10.14 1.44 -5.21
N TRP A 172 11.12 0.65 -5.61
CA TRP A 172 12.51 0.86 -5.21
C TRP A 172 13.19 1.89 -6.11
N ASP A 173 13.96 2.80 -5.51
CA ASP A 173 14.87 3.69 -6.22
C ASP A 173 16.33 3.31 -5.92
N SER A 174 17.01 2.80 -6.94
CA SER A 174 18.39 2.31 -6.82
C SER A 174 19.40 3.41 -6.54
N ALA A 175 19.13 4.67 -6.93
CA ALA A 175 20.07 5.77 -6.74
C ALA A 175 19.95 6.36 -5.33
N ALA A 176 18.72 6.56 -4.85
CA ALA A 176 18.47 7.03 -3.49
C ALA A 176 18.71 5.95 -2.43
N HIS A 177 18.72 4.66 -2.83
CA HIS A 177 18.60 3.53 -1.92
C HIS A 177 17.43 3.77 -0.96
N HIS A 178 16.25 4.04 -1.54
CA HIS A 178 15.03 4.30 -0.80
C HIS A 178 13.78 3.77 -1.54
N ILE A 179 12.75 3.40 -0.80
CA ILE A 179 11.41 3.15 -1.35
C ILE A 179 10.60 4.43 -1.47
N PHE A 180 9.82 4.56 -2.54
CA PHE A 180 8.91 5.69 -2.75
C PHE A 180 7.50 5.20 -3.02
N GLY A 181 6.52 5.91 -2.47
CA GLY A 181 5.10 5.66 -2.71
C GLY A 181 4.72 5.80 -4.18
N ILE A 182 3.68 5.06 -4.59
CA ILE A 182 3.06 5.17 -5.90
C ILE A 182 1.64 5.72 -5.72
N ASP A 183 1.38 6.93 -6.24
CA ASP A 183 0.07 7.60 -6.16
C ASP A 183 -1.04 6.81 -6.88
N HIS A 184 -0.75 6.38 -8.11
CA HIS A 184 -1.73 5.79 -9.00
C HIS A 184 -1.46 4.30 -9.15
N PHE A 185 -2.20 3.50 -8.38
CA PHE A 185 -2.17 2.05 -8.45
C PHE A 185 -3.57 1.52 -8.77
N GLU A 186 -3.67 0.67 -9.80
CA GLU A 186 -4.89 -0.10 -10.04
C GLU A 186 -5.18 -0.99 -8.84
N ARG A 187 -6.39 -0.89 -8.28
CA ARG A 187 -6.83 -1.64 -7.09
C ARG A 187 -7.82 -2.74 -7.48
N PRO A 188 -7.37 -3.84 -8.12
CA PRO A 188 -8.25 -4.96 -8.42
C PRO A 188 -8.72 -5.59 -7.11
N ARG A 189 -9.99 -6.00 -7.00
CA ARG A 189 -10.44 -6.76 -5.82
C ARG A 189 -10.35 -8.24 -6.11
N MET A 190 -10.13 -9.04 -5.08
CA MET A 190 -9.97 -10.49 -5.25
C MET A 190 -11.23 -11.15 -5.83
N LYS A 191 -12.41 -10.58 -5.53
CA LYS A 191 -13.70 -11.01 -6.09
C LYS A 191 -13.87 -10.72 -7.57
N ASP A 192 -13.14 -9.74 -8.12
CA ASP A 192 -13.21 -9.38 -9.55
C ASP A 192 -12.36 -10.37 -10.40
N ILE A 193 -11.59 -11.26 -9.75
CA ILE A 193 -10.85 -12.36 -10.39
C ILE A 193 -11.73 -13.61 -10.37
N ILE A 194 -12.41 -13.88 -11.48
CA ILE A 194 -13.30 -15.03 -11.65
C ILE A 194 -12.51 -16.34 -11.77
N GLY A 195 -13.07 -17.43 -11.22
CA GLY A 195 -12.41 -18.73 -11.16
C GLY A 195 -11.34 -18.82 -10.07
N TYR A 196 -10.46 -19.82 -10.18
CA TYR A 196 -9.27 -20.00 -9.33
C TYR A 196 -9.53 -20.00 -7.81
N GLN A 197 -10.70 -20.48 -7.36
CA GLN A 197 -11.12 -20.31 -5.97
C GLN A 197 -10.13 -20.94 -4.98
N HIS A 198 -9.60 -22.12 -5.30
CA HIS A 198 -8.59 -22.79 -4.47
C HIS A 198 -7.27 -22.00 -4.43
N GLN A 199 -6.79 -21.51 -5.57
CA GLN A 199 -5.57 -20.71 -5.67
C GLN A 199 -5.69 -19.40 -4.88
N LYS A 200 -6.85 -18.73 -4.98
CA LYS A 200 -7.16 -17.51 -4.22
C LYS A 200 -7.16 -17.81 -2.72
N GLU A 201 -7.80 -18.89 -2.28
CA GLU A 201 -7.85 -19.28 -0.87
C GLU A 201 -6.46 -19.56 -0.30
N LEU A 202 -5.61 -20.31 -1.01
CA LEU A 202 -4.22 -20.55 -0.60
C LEU A 202 -3.43 -19.24 -0.43
N LEU A 203 -3.56 -18.34 -1.41
CA LEU A 203 -2.88 -17.05 -1.41
C LEU A 203 -3.35 -16.17 -0.24
N ILE A 204 -4.66 -16.04 -0.05
CA ILE A 204 -5.27 -15.28 1.06
C ILE A 204 -4.88 -15.87 2.41
N ARG A 205 -4.94 -17.20 2.56
CA ARG A 205 -4.61 -17.87 3.83
C ARG A 205 -3.16 -17.64 4.22
N ASN A 206 -2.22 -17.77 3.27
CA ASN A 206 -0.79 -17.52 3.51
C ASN A 206 -0.54 -16.04 3.86
N THR A 207 -1.20 -15.13 3.14
CA THR A 207 -1.09 -13.68 3.37
C THR A 207 -1.66 -13.28 4.73
N ARG A 208 -2.83 -13.82 5.11
CA ARG A 208 -3.43 -13.63 6.43
C ARG A 208 -2.50 -14.14 7.54
N ALA A 209 -1.87 -15.30 7.36
CA ALA A 209 -0.91 -15.81 8.32
C ALA A 209 0.27 -14.84 8.49
N PHE A 210 0.80 -14.31 7.39
CA PHE A 210 1.88 -13.31 7.41
C PHE A 210 1.50 -12.02 8.15
N VAL A 211 0.32 -11.47 7.86
CA VAL A 211 -0.22 -10.28 8.54
C VAL A 211 -0.31 -10.49 10.05
N LEU A 212 -0.78 -11.66 10.48
CA LEU A 212 -0.91 -12.03 11.88
C LEU A 212 0.41 -12.43 12.55
N GLY A 213 1.55 -12.28 11.88
CA GLY A 213 2.87 -12.68 12.40
C GLY A 213 3.04 -14.21 12.57
N LYS A 214 2.16 -15.01 11.96
CA LYS A 214 2.25 -16.47 11.95
C LYS A 214 3.22 -16.95 10.86
N PRO A 215 3.74 -18.19 10.97
CA PRO A 215 4.52 -18.80 9.90
C PRO A 215 3.78 -18.71 8.56
N SER A 216 4.51 -18.27 7.54
CA SER A 216 4.01 -18.00 6.19
C SER A 216 5.16 -18.14 5.20
N ASN A 217 4.83 -18.51 3.98
CA ASN A 217 5.79 -18.85 2.95
C ASN A 217 5.98 -17.73 1.93
N HIS A 218 7.15 -17.71 1.30
CA HIS A 218 7.32 -17.07 -0.01
C HIS A 218 6.45 -17.78 -1.03
N VAL A 219 5.88 -17.02 -1.97
CA VAL A 219 4.88 -17.54 -2.91
C VAL A 219 5.40 -17.46 -4.35
N LEU A 220 5.29 -18.56 -5.08
CA LEU A 220 5.53 -18.61 -6.52
C LEU A 220 4.21 -18.93 -7.23
N LEU A 221 3.71 -18.02 -8.06
CA LEU A 221 2.52 -18.20 -8.88
C LEU A 221 2.96 -18.59 -10.29
N VAL A 222 2.61 -19.81 -10.73
CA VAL A 222 3.03 -20.35 -12.03
C VAL A 222 1.83 -20.58 -12.93
N GLY A 223 1.88 -20.16 -14.18
CA GLY A 223 0.79 -20.39 -15.14
C GLY A 223 0.96 -19.60 -16.42
N ALA A 224 0.09 -19.78 -17.40
CA ALA A 224 0.17 -19.05 -18.66
C ALA A 224 0.02 -17.52 -18.47
N ARG A 225 0.45 -16.74 -19.46
CA ARG A 225 0.21 -15.30 -19.49
C ARG A 225 -1.29 -15.01 -19.48
N GLY A 226 -1.68 -13.93 -18.79
CA GLY A 226 -3.08 -13.48 -18.78
C GLY A 226 -4.03 -14.27 -17.88
N THR A 227 -3.55 -15.23 -17.07
CA THR A 227 -4.39 -16.00 -16.11
C THR A 227 -4.64 -15.29 -14.78
N GLY A 228 -4.28 -14.01 -14.65
CA GLY A 228 -4.58 -13.22 -13.44
C GLY A 228 -3.60 -13.37 -12.27
N LYS A 229 -2.41 -13.96 -12.45
CA LYS A 229 -1.41 -14.13 -11.36
C LYS A 229 -0.99 -12.80 -10.72
N SER A 230 -0.57 -11.83 -11.53
CA SER A 230 -0.14 -10.51 -11.05
C SER A 230 -1.33 -9.74 -10.47
N SER A 231 -2.51 -9.85 -11.09
CA SER A 231 -3.75 -9.28 -10.57
C SER A 231 -4.12 -9.84 -9.19
N ALA A 232 -3.91 -11.14 -8.95
CA ALA A 232 -4.18 -11.78 -7.66
C ALA A 232 -3.25 -11.25 -6.56
N VAL A 233 -1.96 -11.04 -6.85
CA VAL A 233 -1.03 -10.43 -5.87
C VAL A 233 -1.40 -8.97 -5.61
N LYS A 234 -1.69 -8.20 -6.66
CA LYS A 234 -2.15 -6.81 -6.52
C LYS A 234 -3.45 -6.71 -5.72
N ALA A 235 -4.36 -7.66 -5.91
CA ALA A 235 -5.62 -7.69 -5.18
C ALA A 235 -5.46 -7.95 -3.68
N LEU A 236 -4.38 -8.59 -3.23
CA LEU A 236 -4.08 -8.72 -1.80
C LEU A 236 -3.87 -7.35 -1.14
N VAL A 237 -3.34 -6.38 -1.88
CA VAL A 237 -3.16 -5.01 -1.35
C VAL A 237 -4.51 -4.39 -1.05
N SER A 238 -5.52 -4.60 -1.89
CA SER A 238 -6.87 -4.10 -1.65
C SER A 238 -7.57 -4.81 -0.48
N GLU A 239 -7.32 -6.10 -0.27
CA GLU A 239 -7.90 -6.87 0.85
C GLU A 239 -7.21 -6.57 2.19
N TYR A 240 -5.94 -6.12 2.16
CA TYR A 240 -5.10 -5.89 3.34
C TYR A 240 -4.45 -4.50 3.34
N GLU A 241 -5.14 -3.49 2.82
CA GLU A 241 -4.60 -2.15 2.53
C GLU A 241 -3.89 -1.52 3.74
N ASP A 242 -4.44 -1.72 4.94
CA ASP A 242 -3.87 -1.17 6.18
C ASP A 242 -2.67 -1.98 6.67
N SER A 243 -2.62 -3.27 6.36
CA SER A 243 -1.71 -4.24 6.99
C SER A 243 -0.49 -4.60 6.16
N ILE A 244 -0.56 -4.46 4.84
CA ILE A 244 0.51 -4.86 3.91
C ILE A 244 0.90 -3.69 3.02
N ARG A 245 2.19 -3.57 2.75
CA ARG A 245 2.74 -2.72 1.69
C ARG A 245 3.34 -3.58 0.58
N LEU A 246 2.99 -3.29 -0.66
CA LEU A 246 3.54 -3.97 -1.83
C LEU A 246 4.74 -3.19 -2.35
N VAL A 247 5.90 -3.83 -2.46
CA VAL A 247 7.10 -3.23 -3.06
C VAL A 247 7.31 -3.90 -4.41
N GLN A 248 7.07 -3.15 -5.48
CA GLN A 248 7.31 -3.65 -6.84
C GLN A 248 8.80 -3.55 -7.17
N VAL A 249 9.38 -4.66 -7.57
CA VAL A 249 10.80 -4.75 -7.96
C VAL A 249 10.86 -5.28 -9.39
N THR A 250 11.54 -4.53 -10.25
CA THR A 250 11.74 -4.94 -11.64
C THR A 250 12.89 -5.94 -11.76
N LYS A 251 12.98 -6.60 -12.91
CA LYS A 251 14.04 -7.56 -13.21
C LYS A 251 15.45 -6.96 -13.04
N ASP A 252 15.66 -5.74 -13.55
CA ASP A 252 16.95 -5.04 -13.46
C ASP A 252 17.34 -4.68 -12.01
N GLN A 253 16.37 -4.66 -11.09
CA GLN A 253 16.54 -4.34 -9.67
C GLN A 253 16.76 -5.58 -8.80
N LEU A 254 16.76 -6.79 -9.36
CA LEU A 254 16.95 -8.03 -8.58
C LEU A 254 18.30 -8.05 -7.85
N ARG A 255 19.33 -7.43 -8.43
CA ARG A 255 20.64 -7.24 -7.78
C ARG A 255 20.59 -6.38 -6.52
N ASP A 256 19.58 -5.52 -6.39
CA ASP A 256 19.39 -4.62 -5.24
C ASP A 256 18.56 -5.27 -4.13
N LEU A 257 18.06 -6.51 -4.30
CA LEU A 257 17.28 -7.22 -3.28
C LEU A 257 17.93 -7.17 -1.88
N PRO A 258 19.25 -7.36 -1.69
CA PRO A 258 19.85 -7.21 -0.37
C PRO A 258 19.70 -5.80 0.23
N ALA A 259 19.83 -4.75 -0.59
CA ALA A 259 19.64 -3.37 -0.16
C ALA A 259 18.17 -3.09 0.19
N ILE A 260 17.25 -3.55 -0.66
CA ILE A 260 15.80 -3.47 -0.42
C ILE A 260 15.46 -4.16 0.91
N MET A 261 15.93 -5.39 1.13
CA MET A 261 15.69 -6.12 2.38
C MET A 261 16.22 -5.37 3.61
N ASN A 262 17.42 -4.79 3.52
CA ASN A 262 18.01 -4.02 4.61
C ASN A 262 17.21 -2.74 4.90
N GLU A 263 16.63 -2.13 3.89
CA GLU A 263 15.75 -0.99 4.08
C GLU A 263 14.42 -1.38 4.72
N LEU A 264 13.73 -2.40 4.18
CA LEU A 264 12.45 -2.85 4.72
C LEU A 264 12.56 -3.36 6.16
N ARG A 265 13.74 -3.85 6.56
CA ARG A 265 14.05 -4.22 7.94
C ARG A 265 13.94 -3.04 8.91
N ARG A 266 14.15 -1.81 8.43
CA ARG A 266 14.03 -0.59 9.26
C ARG A 266 12.60 -0.31 9.69
N TYR A 267 11.60 -1.00 9.14
CA TYR A 267 10.18 -0.82 9.43
C TYR A 267 9.59 -2.10 10.07
N ALA A 268 10.13 -2.53 11.21
CA ALA A 268 9.76 -3.81 11.83
C ALA A 268 8.26 -3.94 12.14
N GLY A 269 7.55 -2.83 12.35
CA GLY A 269 6.11 -2.77 12.57
C GLY A 269 5.25 -2.98 11.31
N ARG A 270 5.84 -2.94 10.11
CA ARG A 270 5.13 -3.02 8.82
C ARG A 270 5.40 -4.32 8.11
N LYS A 271 4.41 -4.87 7.41
CA LYS A 271 4.55 -6.07 6.60
C LYS A 271 4.68 -5.72 5.13
N PHE A 272 5.71 -6.23 4.49
CA PHE A 272 5.98 -5.98 3.08
C PHE A 272 5.87 -7.26 2.25
N ILE A 273 5.23 -7.13 1.10
CA ILE A 273 5.35 -8.12 0.02
C ILE A 273 6.23 -7.52 -1.06
N ILE A 274 7.41 -8.11 -1.29
CA ILE A 274 8.21 -7.81 -2.48
C ILE A 274 7.58 -8.59 -3.64
N PHE A 275 7.14 -7.86 -4.65
CA PHE A 275 6.50 -8.43 -5.83
C PHE A 275 7.45 -8.44 -7.02
N LEU A 276 7.76 -9.66 -7.48
CA LEU A 276 8.57 -9.94 -8.67
C LEU A 276 7.64 -10.39 -9.79
N ASP A 277 7.41 -9.52 -10.79
CA ASP A 277 6.52 -9.87 -11.90
C ASP A 277 7.29 -10.50 -13.06
N ASP A 278 6.70 -11.53 -13.66
CA ASP A 278 7.22 -12.26 -14.83
C ASP A 278 8.67 -12.76 -14.66
N LEU A 279 8.96 -13.42 -13.53
CA LEU A 279 10.25 -14.06 -13.32
C LEU A 279 10.42 -15.21 -14.32
N SER A 280 11.41 -15.04 -15.20
CA SER A 280 11.73 -15.95 -16.29
C SER A 280 13.02 -16.70 -15.95
N PHE A 281 12.88 -18.02 -15.76
CA PHE A 281 13.96 -18.90 -15.28
C PHE A 281 15.03 -19.28 -16.32
N GLU A 282 15.03 -18.62 -17.48
CA GLU A 282 16.13 -18.76 -18.46
C GLU A 282 17.02 -17.51 -18.49
N ASP A 283 16.69 -16.48 -17.70
CA ASP A 283 17.50 -15.26 -17.63
C ASP A 283 18.76 -15.48 -16.78
N SER A 284 19.79 -14.67 -17.01
CA SER A 284 21.15 -14.84 -16.47
C SER A 284 21.26 -15.39 -15.02
N ASP A 285 22.19 -16.32 -14.80
CA ASP A 285 22.60 -16.86 -13.49
C ASP A 285 22.63 -15.83 -12.34
N THR A 286 22.99 -14.59 -12.64
CA THR A 286 23.15 -13.52 -11.65
C THR A 286 21.85 -13.10 -10.97
N GLU A 287 20.74 -13.03 -11.71
CA GLU A 287 19.43 -12.67 -11.16
C GLU A 287 18.86 -13.79 -10.28
N PHE A 288 19.03 -15.03 -10.73
CA PHE A 288 18.66 -16.24 -9.98
C PHE A 288 19.40 -16.35 -8.67
N LYS A 289 20.72 -16.13 -8.71
CA LYS A 289 21.57 -16.15 -7.52
C LYS A 289 21.17 -15.06 -6.52
N ALA A 290 20.73 -13.90 -6.99
CA ALA A 290 20.25 -12.82 -6.12
C ALA A 290 18.96 -13.21 -5.38
N VAL A 291 17.94 -13.71 -6.09
CA VAL A 291 16.67 -14.14 -5.46
C VAL A 291 16.91 -15.33 -4.52
N LYS A 292 17.71 -16.31 -4.95
CA LYS A 292 18.08 -17.48 -4.15
C LYS A 292 18.80 -17.07 -2.87
N SER A 293 19.81 -16.21 -2.97
CA SER A 293 20.55 -15.69 -1.81
C SER A 293 19.65 -14.89 -0.86
N ALA A 294 18.71 -14.11 -1.39
CA ALA A 294 17.76 -13.34 -0.58
C ALA A 294 16.81 -14.26 0.23
N ILE A 295 16.42 -15.42 -0.31
CA ILE A 295 15.59 -16.41 0.40
C ILE A 295 16.43 -17.28 1.36
N GLU A 296 17.62 -17.74 0.94
CA GLU A 296 18.48 -18.65 1.70
C GLU A 296 19.27 -17.95 2.82
N GLY A 297 19.46 -16.62 2.74
CA GLY A 297 19.97 -15.79 3.82
C GLY A 297 21.48 -15.89 4.07
N SER A 298 22.31 -15.97 3.03
CA SER A 298 23.77 -16.15 3.20
C SER A 298 24.52 -14.95 3.79
N VAL A 299 24.01 -13.72 3.68
CA VAL A 299 24.65 -12.49 4.24
C VAL A 299 23.62 -11.49 4.83
N SER A 300 22.39 -11.47 4.34
CA SER A 300 21.30 -10.63 4.85
C SER A 300 20.01 -11.43 4.76
N SER A 301 19.69 -12.19 5.81
CA SER A 301 18.47 -13.00 5.86
C SER A 301 17.22 -12.16 5.58
N CYS A 302 16.26 -12.76 4.87
CA CYS A 302 14.96 -12.13 4.62
C CYS A 302 14.35 -11.68 5.97
N PRO A 303 14.05 -10.39 6.15
CA PRO A 303 13.44 -9.90 7.37
C PRO A 303 12.13 -10.63 7.69
N SER A 304 11.82 -10.80 8.97
CA SER A 304 10.57 -11.46 9.40
C SER A 304 9.32 -10.71 8.96
N ASN A 305 9.47 -9.43 8.62
CA ASN A 305 8.43 -8.54 8.14
C ASN A 305 8.36 -8.43 6.61
N VAL A 306 9.08 -9.28 5.87
CA VAL A 306 9.09 -9.30 4.39
C VAL A 306 8.75 -10.69 3.85
N ARG A 307 7.97 -10.75 2.76
CA ARG A 307 7.76 -11.95 1.94
C ARG A 307 7.92 -11.65 0.45
N ILE A 308 8.62 -12.52 -0.26
CA ILE A 308 8.73 -12.48 -1.73
C ILE A 308 7.58 -13.24 -2.39
N TYR A 309 6.86 -12.56 -3.28
CA TYR A 309 5.81 -13.11 -4.13
C TYR A 309 6.24 -12.94 -5.57
N ALA A 310 6.40 -14.04 -6.31
CA ALA A 310 6.87 -14.03 -7.68
C ALA A 310 5.82 -14.63 -8.62
N THR A 311 5.68 -14.09 -9.83
CA THR A 311 4.92 -14.75 -10.91
C THR A 311 5.88 -15.34 -11.94
N SER A 312 5.50 -16.47 -12.54
CA SER A 312 6.24 -17.04 -13.66
C SER A 312 5.31 -17.59 -14.73
N ASN A 313 5.69 -17.35 -15.98
CA ASN A 313 4.95 -17.80 -17.15
C ASN A 313 5.34 -19.21 -17.63
N ARG A 314 6.43 -19.79 -17.09
CA ARG A 314 6.93 -21.11 -17.51
C ARG A 314 6.33 -22.23 -16.68
N ARG A 315 5.41 -22.98 -17.28
CA ARG A 315 4.86 -24.23 -16.70
C ARG A 315 5.91 -25.34 -16.51
N HIS A 316 7.03 -25.24 -17.23
CA HIS A 316 8.09 -26.26 -17.25
C HIS A 316 8.87 -26.35 -15.93
N LEU A 317 8.85 -25.30 -15.10
CA LEU A 317 9.47 -25.30 -13.76
C LEU A 317 9.05 -26.46 -12.86
N ILE A 318 7.82 -26.97 -13.02
CA ILE A 318 7.24 -27.95 -12.10
C ILE A 318 7.10 -29.34 -12.76
N ARG A 319 7.11 -29.42 -14.10
CA ARG A 319 6.89 -30.71 -14.79
C ARG A 319 8.10 -31.63 -14.75
N GLU A 320 9.30 -31.10 -14.58
CA GLU A 320 10.54 -31.88 -14.42
C GLU A 320 10.70 -32.38 -12.98
N THR A 321 10.18 -31.68 -11.97
CA THR A 321 10.31 -32.07 -10.55
C THR A 321 9.67 -33.43 -10.20
N TRP A 322 8.67 -33.88 -10.97
CA TRP A 322 7.89 -35.10 -10.70
C TRP A 322 8.24 -36.28 -11.59
N ARG A 323 8.57 -36.05 -12.88
CA ARG A 323 8.97 -37.13 -13.79
C ARG A 323 10.38 -37.66 -13.51
N GLU A 324 11.21 -36.83 -12.90
CA GLU A 324 12.62 -37.15 -12.66
C GLU A 324 12.85 -37.94 -11.37
N ARG A 325 11.82 -38.11 -10.53
CA ARG A 325 11.88 -38.99 -9.36
C ARG A 325 11.68 -40.47 -9.70
N GLU A 326 11.40 -40.81 -10.96
CA GLU A 326 11.15 -42.20 -11.39
C GLU A 326 12.26 -42.80 -12.24
N GLN A 327 13.22 -42.03 -12.78
CA GLN A 327 14.30 -42.58 -13.61
C GLN A 327 15.61 -41.81 -13.42
N ASP A 328 16.60 -42.49 -12.83
CA ASP A 328 18.01 -42.12 -12.93
C ASP A 328 18.45 -42.29 -14.39
N GLU A 329 18.93 -41.21 -15.01
CA GLU A 329 20.19 -41.23 -15.76
C GLU A 329 20.67 -39.81 -16.09
N VAL A 330 21.93 -39.62 -15.75
CA VAL A 330 22.86 -38.49 -15.89
C VAL A 330 22.74 -37.77 -17.23
N TYR A 331 22.50 -36.45 -17.14
CA TYR A 331 22.97 -35.30 -17.97
C TYR A 331 21.88 -34.24 -17.96
N ARG A 332 21.81 -33.43 -16.89
CA ARG A 332 20.93 -32.25 -16.83
C ARG A 332 21.77 -30.99 -16.81
N ASP A 333 21.42 -30.11 -17.73
CA ASP A 333 21.94 -28.76 -17.90
C ASP A 333 21.95 -28.02 -16.55
N ASP A 334 23.07 -27.40 -16.18
CA ASP A 334 23.24 -26.73 -14.87
C ASP A 334 22.14 -25.67 -14.62
N SER A 335 21.63 -25.07 -15.70
CA SER A 335 20.51 -24.13 -15.73
C SER A 335 19.19 -24.72 -15.19
N ILE A 336 18.90 -25.99 -15.47
CA ILE A 336 17.69 -26.70 -15.03
C ILE A 336 17.78 -26.99 -13.53
N ASN A 337 18.95 -27.42 -13.06
CA ASN A 337 19.19 -27.68 -11.64
C ASN A 337 19.11 -26.40 -10.78
N GLU A 338 19.64 -25.28 -11.27
CA GLU A 338 19.51 -23.98 -10.57
C GLU A 338 18.05 -23.51 -10.52
N THR A 339 17.28 -23.71 -11.59
CA THR A 339 15.85 -23.37 -11.68
C THR A 339 15.01 -24.16 -10.67
N ILE A 340 15.21 -25.47 -10.59
CA ILE A 340 14.54 -26.34 -9.61
C ILE A 340 14.92 -25.90 -8.20
N SER A 341 16.22 -25.67 -7.96
CA SER A 341 16.73 -25.25 -6.66
C SER A 341 16.12 -23.94 -6.15
N LEU A 342 15.82 -22.97 -7.04
CA LEU A 342 15.13 -21.73 -6.63
C LEU A 342 13.65 -21.97 -6.36
N SER A 343 12.98 -22.76 -7.20
CA SER A 343 11.55 -23.06 -7.03
C SER A 343 11.24 -23.74 -5.68
N ASP A 344 12.14 -24.62 -5.22
CA ASP A 344 12.05 -25.31 -3.93
C ASP A 344 12.18 -24.35 -2.72
N ARG A 345 12.66 -23.12 -2.92
CA ARG A 345 12.72 -22.09 -1.87
C ARG A 345 11.41 -21.35 -1.66
N PHE A 346 10.47 -21.47 -2.58
CA PHE A 346 9.12 -20.99 -2.39
C PHE A 346 8.29 -22.04 -1.68
N GLY A 347 8.07 -21.84 -0.37
CA GLY A 347 7.28 -22.76 0.45
C GLY A 347 5.80 -22.86 0.05
N LEU A 348 5.31 -22.01 -0.86
CA LEU A 348 3.99 -22.12 -1.46
C LEU A 348 4.07 -21.89 -2.97
N ILE A 349 3.80 -22.93 -3.75
CA ILE A 349 3.72 -22.87 -5.21
C ILE A 349 2.26 -23.01 -5.63
N ILE A 350 1.73 -22.02 -6.33
CA ILE A 350 0.32 -21.96 -6.75
C ILE A 350 0.24 -22.03 -8.27
N GLN A 351 -0.43 -23.06 -8.78
CA GLN A 351 -0.56 -23.30 -10.22
C GLN A 351 -1.87 -22.72 -10.77
N TYR A 352 -1.74 -21.87 -11.78
CA TYR A 352 -2.82 -21.28 -12.56
C TYR A 352 -2.92 -22.00 -13.91
N HIS A 353 -4.03 -22.70 -14.11
CA HIS A 353 -4.38 -23.31 -15.39
C HIS A 353 -4.95 -22.26 -16.35
N THR A 354 -4.90 -22.56 -17.65
CA THR A 354 -5.66 -21.77 -18.63
C THR A 354 -7.14 -21.99 -18.35
N PRO A 355 -7.96 -20.92 -18.31
CA PRO A 355 -9.39 -21.09 -18.07
C PRO A 355 -10.01 -21.96 -19.17
N ASP A 356 -10.94 -22.81 -18.78
CA ASP A 356 -11.74 -23.54 -19.75
C ASP A 356 -12.75 -22.62 -20.46
N GLN A 357 -13.58 -23.18 -21.33
CA GLN A 357 -14.55 -22.38 -22.09
C GLN A 357 -15.58 -21.71 -21.18
N GLU A 358 -16.11 -22.45 -20.22
CA GLU A 358 -17.17 -21.95 -19.33
C GLU A 358 -16.61 -20.88 -18.41
N GLU A 359 -15.42 -21.10 -17.85
CA GLU A 359 -14.71 -20.10 -17.05
C GLU A 359 -14.37 -18.84 -17.86
N TYR A 360 -13.94 -19.01 -19.12
CA TYR A 360 -13.65 -17.87 -20.01
C TYR A 360 -14.90 -17.03 -20.30
N LEU A 361 -16.02 -17.67 -20.62
CA LEU A 361 -17.29 -16.98 -20.83
C LEU A 361 -17.80 -16.31 -19.54
N ALA A 362 -17.64 -16.97 -18.39
CA ALA A 362 -17.99 -16.39 -17.09
C ALA A 362 -17.16 -15.15 -16.75
N ILE A 363 -15.87 -15.12 -17.10
CA ILE A 363 -15.02 -13.93 -16.95
C ILE A 363 -15.58 -12.76 -17.80
N ILE A 364 -15.91 -13.03 -19.07
CA ILE A 364 -16.48 -12.00 -19.96
C ILE A 364 -17.81 -11.48 -19.42
N ASP A 365 -18.72 -12.38 -19.05
CA ASP A 365 -20.04 -12.03 -18.54
C ASP A 365 -19.95 -11.13 -17.30
N HIS A 366 -19.07 -11.49 -16.37
CA HIS A 366 -18.83 -10.69 -15.18
C HIS A 366 -18.34 -9.28 -15.52
N MET A 367 -17.36 -9.17 -16.43
CA MET A 367 -16.81 -7.89 -16.85
C MET A 367 -17.83 -7.00 -17.58
N LEU A 368 -18.69 -7.59 -18.43
CA LEU A 368 -19.79 -6.86 -19.10
C LEU A 368 -20.85 -6.41 -18.10
N THR A 369 -21.23 -7.29 -17.17
CA THR A 369 -22.20 -6.99 -16.12
C THR A 369 -21.73 -5.83 -15.24
N GLN A 370 -20.43 -5.75 -14.92
CA GLN A 370 -19.85 -4.60 -14.19
C GLN A 370 -19.98 -3.27 -14.95
N LYS A 371 -20.20 -3.31 -16.28
CA LYS A 371 -20.43 -2.15 -17.14
C LYS A 371 -21.92 -1.93 -17.45
N GLY A 372 -22.81 -2.68 -16.80
CA GLY A 372 -24.26 -2.60 -17.02
C GLY A 372 -24.74 -3.27 -18.31
N ILE A 373 -23.89 -4.09 -18.95
CA ILE A 373 -24.22 -4.82 -20.17
C ILE A 373 -24.56 -6.26 -19.81
N HIS A 374 -25.73 -6.70 -20.26
CA HIS A 374 -26.22 -8.06 -20.08
C HIS A 374 -26.48 -8.68 -21.44
N LEU A 375 -25.72 -9.72 -21.78
CA LEU A 375 -25.93 -10.52 -22.98
C LEU A 375 -26.68 -11.79 -22.63
N THR A 376 -27.46 -12.31 -23.58
CA THR A 376 -27.99 -13.67 -23.41
C THR A 376 -26.85 -14.68 -23.44
N PRO A 377 -26.99 -15.86 -22.80
CA PRO A 377 -25.95 -16.89 -22.80
C PRO A 377 -25.49 -17.29 -24.21
N GLU A 378 -26.37 -17.28 -25.20
CA GLU A 378 -26.02 -17.64 -26.58
C GLU A 378 -25.26 -16.51 -27.30
N GLU A 379 -25.66 -15.25 -27.14
CA GLU A 379 -24.93 -14.10 -27.71
C GLU A 379 -23.52 -14.01 -27.15
N LEU A 380 -23.40 -14.16 -25.82
CA LEU A 380 -22.11 -14.18 -25.13
C LEU A 380 -21.22 -15.31 -25.66
N ARG A 381 -21.78 -16.52 -25.81
CA ARG A 381 -21.04 -17.69 -26.31
C ARG A 381 -20.56 -17.46 -27.73
N ILE A 382 -21.41 -16.97 -28.63
CA ILE A 382 -21.04 -16.71 -30.04
C ILE A 382 -19.96 -15.63 -30.11
N ALA A 383 -20.15 -14.50 -29.44
CA ALA A 383 -19.22 -13.38 -29.49
C ALA A 383 -17.88 -13.71 -28.83
N GLY A 384 -17.92 -14.30 -27.63
CA GLY A 384 -16.74 -14.68 -26.86
C GLY A 384 -15.90 -15.75 -27.57
N LEU A 385 -16.52 -16.81 -28.12
CA LEU A 385 -15.79 -17.84 -28.86
C LEU A 385 -15.18 -17.34 -30.15
N ARG A 386 -15.89 -16.47 -30.89
CA ARG A 386 -15.35 -15.84 -32.10
C ARG A 386 -14.12 -14.99 -31.78
N TRP A 387 -14.14 -14.27 -30.66
CA TRP A 387 -13.01 -13.48 -30.21
C TRP A 387 -11.82 -14.36 -29.83
N GLU A 388 -12.04 -15.42 -29.05
CA GLU A 388 -10.99 -16.37 -28.68
C GLU A 388 -10.27 -16.97 -29.89
N MET A 389 -11.00 -17.40 -30.92
CA MET A 389 -10.44 -18.02 -32.13
C MET A 389 -9.54 -17.08 -32.94
N THR A 390 -9.75 -15.77 -32.82
CA THR A 390 -8.98 -14.75 -33.54
C THR A 390 -7.84 -14.16 -32.71
N HIS A 391 -7.69 -14.58 -31.44
CA HIS A 391 -6.73 -14.03 -30.48
C HIS A 391 -5.90 -15.14 -29.81
N SER A 392 -5.04 -14.78 -28.86
CA SER A 392 -4.07 -15.66 -28.18
C SER A 392 -4.70 -16.64 -27.16
N GLY A 393 -5.87 -17.20 -27.47
CA GLY A 393 -6.58 -18.19 -26.65
C GLY A 393 -7.27 -17.63 -25.41
N ARG A 394 -7.77 -18.54 -24.56
CA ARG A 394 -8.55 -18.21 -23.35
C ARG A 394 -7.68 -17.65 -22.25
N SER A 395 -7.92 -16.41 -21.87
CA SER A 395 -7.28 -15.80 -20.70
C SER A 395 -8.13 -14.63 -20.19
N GLY A 396 -7.93 -14.23 -18.94
CA GLY A 396 -8.58 -13.02 -18.40
C GLY A 396 -8.18 -11.76 -19.17
N ARG A 397 -6.94 -11.70 -19.66
CA ARG A 397 -6.49 -10.60 -20.55
C ARG A 397 -7.27 -10.60 -21.87
N THR A 398 -7.43 -11.77 -22.51
CA THR A 398 -8.20 -11.89 -23.76
C THR A 398 -9.66 -11.49 -23.55
N ALA A 399 -10.25 -11.84 -22.40
CA ALA A 399 -11.60 -11.42 -22.02
C ALA A 399 -11.70 -9.89 -21.83
N GLN A 400 -10.73 -9.28 -21.14
CA GLN A 400 -10.70 -7.82 -20.97
C GLN A 400 -10.59 -7.09 -22.32
N GLN A 401 -9.78 -7.60 -23.24
CA GLN A 401 -9.66 -7.08 -24.61
C GLN A 401 -10.96 -7.23 -25.40
N PHE A 402 -11.65 -8.36 -25.26
CA PHE A 402 -12.98 -8.56 -25.85
C PHE A 402 -13.97 -7.52 -25.35
N VAL A 403 -14.04 -7.30 -24.04
CA VAL A 403 -14.96 -6.33 -23.43
C VAL A 403 -14.68 -4.92 -23.92
N ALA A 404 -13.40 -4.52 -24.00
CA ALA A 404 -13.01 -3.22 -24.55
C ALA A 404 -13.43 -3.07 -26.01
N TYR A 405 -13.21 -4.10 -26.84
CA TYR A 405 -13.68 -4.13 -28.23
C TYR A 405 -15.20 -4.07 -28.32
N TYR A 406 -15.91 -4.82 -27.48
CA TYR A 406 -17.36 -4.90 -27.49
C TYR A 406 -17.98 -3.54 -27.16
N LEU A 407 -17.43 -2.84 -26.16
CA LEU A 407 -17.84 -1.48 -25.78
C LEU A 407 -17.58 -0.48 -26.91
N GLY A 408 -16.40 -0.54 -27.54
CA GLY A 408 -16.03 0.42 -28.59
C GLY A 408 -16.78 0.27 -29.92
N ASN A 409 -17.47 -0.86 -30.15
CA ASN A 409 -18.20 -1.12 -31.39
C ASN A 409 -19.74 -1.17 -31.22
N ASN A 410 -20.25 -1.11 -29.99
CA ASN A 410 -21.68 -1.14 -29.70
C ASN A 410 -22.16 0.08 -28.89
N GLU A 411 -21.44 1.21 -28.97
CA GLU A 411 -21.95 2.54 -28.57
C GLU A 411 -22.93 3.09 -29.62
#